data_AF-A0A7K8ZV20-F1
#
_entry.id   AF-A0A7K8ZV20-F1
#
_cell.length_a   1.000
_cell.length_b   1.000
_cell.length_c   1.000
_cell.angle_alpha   90.00
_cell.angle_beta   90.00
_cell.angle_gamma   90.00
#
_symmetry.space_group_name_H-M   'P 1'
#
loop_
_entity.id
_entity.type
_entity.pdbx_description
1 polymer ?
#
loop_
_entity_poly.entity_id
_entity_poly.type
_entity_poly.pdbx_seq_one_letter_code
_entity_poly.pdbx_strand_id
1 'polypeptide(L)' 'GAETPGPGRVSQLVTDFGLRLFRAALGPRGDTNAVLATHGATSVLVALQVATAGRGRRQLEGALGFSIDGEGRGDPSPVW' A
#
# COMPACT_ATOMS: atom_id res chain seq x y z
N GLY A 1 14.05 -7.59 4.29
CA GLY A 1 13.72 -6.75 3.14
C GLY A 1 12.55 -7.40 2.44
N ALA A 2 11.48 -6.66 2.19
CA ALA A 2 10.40 -7.15 1.34
C ALA A 2 10.75 -6.73 -0.09
N GLU A 3 10.93 -7.71 -0.98
CA GLU A 3 11.15 -7.44 -2.40
C GLU A 3 9.88 -6.87 -3.05
N THR A 4 10.05 -6.03 -4.06
CA THR A 4 8.92 -5.52 -4.87
C THR A 4 8.33 -6.67 -5.69
N PRO A 5 7.07 -7.07 -5.46
CA PRO A 5 6.47 -8.19 -6.17
C PRO A 5 6.25 -7.88 -7.66
N GLY A 6 6.14 -8.92 -8.50
CA GLY A 6 5.74 -8.73 -9.89
C GLY A 6 4.37 -8.05 -10.04
N PRO A 7 4.07 -7.39 -11.18
CA PRO A 7 2.88 -6.55 -11.35
C PRO A 7 1.54 -7.24 -11.03
N GLY A 8 1.39 -8.52 -11.40
CA GLY A 8 0.20 -9.30 -11.09
C GLY A 8 0.02 -9.54 -9.59
N ARG A 9 1.13 -9.75 -8.85
CA ARG A 9 1.10 -9.92 -7.40
C ARG A 9 0.82 -8.60 -6.68
N VAL A 10 1.37 -7.49 -7.16
CA VAL A 10 1.04 -6.15 -6.65
C VAL A 10 -0.46 -5.86 -6.83
N SER A 11 -1.02 -6.16 -8.01
CA SER A 11 -2.46 -5.97 -8.27
C SER A 11 -3.35 -6.78 -7.32
N GLN A 12 -2.96 -8.03 -7.01
CA GLN A 12 -3.64 -8.85 -6.00
C GLN A 12 -3.56 -8.22 -4.61
N LEU A 13 -2.37 -7.85 -4.15
CA LEU A 13 -2.16 -7.27 -2.82
C LEU A 13 -2.92 -5.95 -2.64
N VAL A 14 -2.93 -5.10 -3.67
CA VAL A 14 -3.70 -3.85 -3.70
C VAL A 14 -5.20 -4.11 -3.62
N THR A 15 -5.70 -5.07 -4.39
CA THR A 15 -7.12 -5.48 -4.36
C THR A 15 -7.52 -6.03 -2.99
N ASP A 16 -6.72 -6.94 -2.43
CA ASP A 16 -6.96 -7.56 -1.12
C ASP A 16 -6.96 -6.51 0.01
N PHE A 17 -6.00 -5.59 -0.01
CA PHE A 17 -5.97 -4.48 0.92
C PHE A 17 -7.22 -3.59 0.79
N GLY A 18 -7.59 -3.22 -0.44
CA GLY A 18 -8.77 -2.40 -0.69
C GLY A 18 -10.07 -3.03 -0.17
N LEU A 19 -10.22 -4.35 -0.31
CA LEU A 19 -11.36 -5.09 0.25
C LEU A 19 -11.37 -5.11 1.78
N ARG A 20 -10.20 -5.26 2.43
CA ARG A 20 -10.09 -5.15 3.89
C ARG A 20 -10.45 -3.75 4.38
N LEU A 21 -9.99 -2.71 3.69
CA LEU A 21 -10.33 -1.32 3.99
C LEU A 21 -11.84 -1.07 3.85
N PHE A 22 -12.46 -1.59 2.79
CA PHE A 22 -13.90 -1.48 2.60
C PHE A 22 -14.68 -2.12 3.75
N ARG A 23 -14.33 -3.36 4.13
CA ARG A 23 -14.97 -4.07 5.25
C ARG A 23 -14.82 -3.32 6.57
N ALA A 24 -13.64 -2.76 6.84
CA ALA A 24 -13.40 -1.95 8.04
C ALA A 24 -14.22 -0.64 8.03
N ALA A 25 -14.39 -0.02 6.86
CA ALA A 25 -15.18 1.20 6.69
C ALA A 25 -16.71 0.96 6.79
N LEU A 26 -17.15 -0.25 6.45
CA LEU A 26 -18.54 -0.67 6.66
C LEU A 26 -18.82 -0.92 8.15
N GLY A 27 -17.95 -1.67 8.84
CA GLY A 27 -17.93 -1.73 10.31
C GLY A 27 -19.32 -1.79 10.98
N PRO A 28 -19.57 -1.06 12.08
CA PRO A 28 -20.84 -1.13 12.84
C PRO A 28 -22.03 -0.45 12.14
N ARG A 29 -21.86 0.02 10.90
CA ARG A 29 -22.97 0.54 10.10
C ARG A 29 -23.74 -0.69 9.64
N GLY A 30 -24.98 -0.86 10.09
CA GLY A 30 -25.85 -1.97 9.70
C GLY A 30 -26.15 -1.95 8.21
N ASP A 31 -27.42 -2.07 7.81
CA ASP A 31 -27.79 -2.08 6.39
C ASP A 31 -27.69 -0.67 5.79
N THR A 32 -26.47 -0.26 5.41
CA THR A 32 -26.17 1.04 4.80
C THR A 32 -25.61 0.83 3.40
N ASN A 33 -26.19 1.51 2.42
CA ASN A 33 -25.64 1.55 1.07
C ASN A 33 -24.32 2.34 1.08
N ALA A 34 -23.24 1.72 0.62
CA ALA A 34 -21.93 2.36 0.53
C ALA A 34 -21.21 1.95 -0.74
N VAL A 35 -20.42 2.88 -1.27
CA VAL A 35 -19.53 2.67 -2.41
C VAL A 35 -18.15 3.15 -2.01
N LEU A 36 -17.12 2.35 -2.31
CA LEU A 36 -15.73 2.73 -2.11
C LEU A 36 -14.93 2.44 -3.37
N ALA A 37 -14.16 3.44 -3.83
CA ALA A 37 -13.15 3.25 -4.83
C ALA A 37 -11.91 2.59 -4.20
N THR A 38 -11.95 1.26 -4.04
CA THR A 38 -10.92 0.46 -3.37
C THR A 38 -9.52 0.69 -3.94
N HIS A 39 -9.39 0.73 -5.27
CA HIS A 39 -8.13 1.01 -5.94
C HIS A 39 -7.62 2.41 -5.59
N GLY A 40 -8.44 3.45 -5.73
CA GLY A 40 -8.05 4.84 -5.45
C GLY A 40 -7.61 5.06 -4.00
N ALA A 41 -8.38 4.54 -3.04
CA ALA A 41 -8.01 4.62 -1.61
C ALA A 41 -6.69 3.90 -1.32
N THR A 42 -6.46 2.75 -1.95
CA THR A 42 -5.20 2.00 -1.79
C THR A 42 -4.03 2.71 -2.45
N SER A 43 -4.21 3.33 -3.62
CA SER A 43 -3.16 4.11 -4.29
C SER A 43 -2.65 5.26 -3.42
N VAL A 44 -3.53 5.93 -2.67
CA VAL A 44 -3.12 6.98 -1.72
C VAL A 44 -2.23 6.41 -0.61
N LEU A 45 -2.57 5.24 -0.07
CA LEU A 45 -1.79 4.59 0.99
C LEU A 45 -0.45 4.03 0.49
N VAL A 46 -0.42 3.56 -0.75
CA VAL A 46 0.82 3.19 -1.43
C VAL A 46 1.70 4.44 -1.58
N ALA A 47 1.19 5.55 -2.11
CA ALA A 47 1.94 6.80 -2.20
C ALA A 47 2.44 7.31 -0.83
N LEU A 48 1.65 7.11 0.23
CA LEU A 48 2.02 7.47 1.59
C LEU A 48 3.25 6.69 2.11
N GLN A 49 3.54 5.49 1.59
CA GLN A 49 4.79 4.79 1.91
C GLN A 49 6.04 5.59 1.49
N VAL A 50 5.98 6.35 0.39
CA VAL A 50 7.08 7.21 -0.07
C VAL A 50 7.27 8.39 0.86
N ALA A 51 6.16 9.00 1.29
CA ALA A 51 6.17 10.22 2.08
C ALA A 51 6.39 9.99 3.59
N THR A 52 6.48 8.73 4.03
CA THR A 52 6.63 8.39 5.45
C THR A 52 7.90 7.58 5.71
N ALA A 53 8.44 7.71 6.92
CA ALA A 53 9.61 6.97 7.37
C ALA A 53 9.36 6.29 8.71
N GLY A 54 10.31 5.45 9.13
CA GLY A 54 10.30 4.84 10.46
C GLY A 54 9.10 3.93 10.70
N ARG A 55 8.41 4.14 11.84
CA ARG A 55 7.31 3.27 12.29
C ARG A 55 6.11 3.31 11.34
N GLY A 56 5.74 4.50 10.85
CA GLY A 56 4.58 4.67 9.97
C GLY A 56 4.75 3.92 8.64
N ARG A 57 5.93 4.04 8.03
CA ARG A 57 6.26 3.30 6.81
C ARG A 57 6.17 1.79 7.00
N ARG A 58 6.77 1.26 8.07
CA ARG A 58 6.71 -0.19 8.38
C ARG A 58 5.28 -0.70 8.60
N GLN A 59 4.40 0.11 9.17
CA GLN A 59 2.99 -0.24 9.32
C GLN A 59 2.29 -0.32 7.97
N LEU A 60 2.56 0.62 7.06
CA LEU A 60 2.02 0.60 5.70
C LEU A 60 2.53 -0.60 4.90
N GLU A 61 3.84 -0.88 4.93
CA GLU A 61 4.45 -2.04 4.28
C GLU A 61 3.84 -3.35 4.81
N GLY A 62 3.71 -3.48 6.14
CA GLY A 62 3.11 -4.67 6.75
C GLY A 62 1.64 -4.85 6.40
N ALA A 63 0.88 -3.76 6.31
CA ALA A 63 -0.54 -3.82 5.98
C ALA A 63 -0.79 -4.10 4.48
N LEU A 64 0.02 -3.50 3.60
CA LEU A 64 -0.07 -3.66 2.15
C LEU A 64 0.59 -4.97 1.66
N GLY A 65 1.53 -5.52 2.44
CA GLY A 65 2.23 -6.76 2.12
C GLY A 65 3.35 -6.60 1.09
N PHE A 66 3.72 -5.35 0.78
CA PHE A 66 4.85 -5.01 -0.07
C PHE A 66 5.41 -3.64 0.29
N SER A 67 6.69 -3.44 -0.02
CA SER A 67 7.36 -2.14 0.03
C SER A 67 7.41 -1.57 -1.38
N ILE A 68 7.15 -0.27 -1.51
CA ILE A 68 7.64 0.48 -2.65
C ILE A 68 8.98 1.09 -2.28
N ASP A 69 10.04 0.66 -2.94
CA ASP A 69 11.27 1.42 -2.93
C ASP A 69 10.95 2.74 -3.62
N GLY A 70 11.02 3.85 -2.88
CA GLY A 70 11.17 5.13 -3.56
C GLY A 70 12.46 5.00 -4.35
N GLU A 71 12.43 5.29 -5.66
CA GLU A 71 13.64 5.34 -6.46
C GLU A 71 14.73 6.09 -5.67
N GLY A 72 15.83 5.41 -5.33
CA GLY A 72 16.88 5.98 -4.48
C GLY A 72 17.50 5.09 -3.40
N ARG A 73 17.48 3.76 -3.52
CA ARG A 73 18.45 2.90 -2.80
C ARG A 73 19.03 1.79 -3.68
N GLY A 74 19.26 2.12 -4.96
CA GLY A 74 20.27 1.45 -5.77
C GLY A 74 21.49 2.37 -5.81
N ASP A 75 22.54 1.96 -5.12
CA ASP A 75 23.95 2.32 -5.37
C ASP A 75 24.32 3.82 -5.61
N PRO A 76 24.91 4.53 -4.63
CA PRO A 76 25.70 5.73 -4.93
C PRO A 76 27.07 5.27 -5.47
N SER A 77 27.12 4.67 -6.66
CA SER A 77 28.39 4.58 -7.38
C SER A 77 28.74 5.99 -7.85
N PRO A 78 29.87 6.56 -7.42
CA PRO A 78 30.33 7.81 -8.00
C PRO A 78 30.70 7.51 -9.46
N VAL A 79 29.97 8.12 -10.39
CA VAL A 79 30.50 8.31 -11.73
C VAL A 79 31.65 9.30 -11.59
N TRP A 80 32.87 8.78 -11.68
CA TRP A 80 34.03 9.60 -11.99
C TRP A 80 33.84 10.26 -13.35
#